data_AF-A0AAE0EEM1-F1
#
_entry.id   AF-A0AAE0EEM1-F1
#
_cell.length_a   1.000
_cell.length_b   1.000
_cell.length_c   1.000
_cell.angle_alpha   90.00
_cell.angle_beta   90.00
_cell.angle_gamma   90.00
#
_symmetry.space_group_name_H-M   'P 1'
#
loop_
_entity.id
_entity.type
_entity.pdbx_description
1 polymer ?
#
loop_
_entity_poly.entity_id
_entity_poly.type
_entity_poly.pdbx_seq_one_letter_code
_entity_poly.pdbx_strand_id
1 'polypeptide(L)'
;MSIELLEIKNHMPSYNPNSSLEDCIKWLPTLDGIYSIASTMASLKTSHPLVPWFELVWYSHNIPRMSFILWLAIRGRLSTLDRVHLYNPHVGTLCVLCSSSPETHAYLFFECVYSKVIWSHSKDICGRPWNGHSWPRFIAWVAQCWRGKYPSIVVKKLCLTVAVYYIWRERHSRIFGSSHKPSIVVTRSIIDTIHSSISIG
;
A
#
# COMPACT_ATOMS: atom_id res chain seq x y z
N MET A 1 0.13 -10.16 -53.87
CA MET A 1 0.02 -10.56 -52.44
C MET A 1 1.36 -10.22 -51.81
N SER A 2 1.40 -9.34 -50.80
CA SER A 2 2.67 -8.86 -50.22
C SER A 2 3.40 -10.01 -49.50
N ILE A 3 4.73 -9.96 -49.49
CA ILE A 3 5.61 -11.00 -48.92
C ILE A 3 5.29 -11.27 -47.44
N GLU A 4 4.92 -10.23 -46.69
CA GLU A 4 4.51 -10.32 -45.28
C GLU A 4 3.29 -11.22 -45.05
N LEU A 5 2.32 -11.24 -45.98
CA LEU A 5 1.14 -12.11 -45.86
C LEU A 5 1.47 -13.58 -46.10
N LEU A 6 2.52 -13.88 -46.89
CA LEU A 6 2.99 -15.24 -47.11
C LEU A 6 3.73 -15.79 -45.88
N GLU A 7 4.53 -14.97 -45.21
CA GLU A 7 5.25 -15.38 -43.99
C GLU A 7 4.30 -15.69 -42.84
N ILE A 8 3.25 -14.89 -42.66
CA ILE A 8 2.20 -15.15 -41.67
C ILE A 8 1.47 -16.47 -41.97
N LYS A 9 1.16 -16.72 -43.25
CA LYS A 9 0.49 -17.96 -43.69
C LYS A 9 1.34 -19.20 -43.42
N ASN A 10 2.65 -19.11 -43.60
CA ASN A 10 3.57 -20.23 -43.39
C ASN A 10 3.80 -20.59 -41.91
N HIS A 11 3.57 -19.64 -41.00
CA HIS A 11 3.69 -19.85 -39.55
C HIS A 11 2.36 -20.13 -38.86
N MET A 12 1.23 -20.00 -39.56
CA MET A 12 -0.05 -20.43 -39.02
C MET A 12 -0.11 -21.96 -38.99
N PRO A 13 -0.48 -22.58 -37.85
CA PRO A 13 -0.83 -24.00 -37.84
C PRO A 13 -1.92 -24.23 -38.88
N SER A 14 -1.89 -25.39 -39.56
CA SER A 14 -2.80 -25.72 -40.66
C SER A 14 -4.26 -25.45 -40.27
N TYR A 15 -4.77 -24.30 -40.69
CA TYR A 15 -6.13 -23.86 -40.40
C TYR A 15 -7.02 -24.40 -41.51
N ASN A 16 -7.81 -25.41 -41.17
CA ASN A 16 -8.75 -26.06 -42.08
C ASN A 16 -10.17 -25.73 -41.61
N PRO A 17 -10.71 -24.54 -41.96
CA PRO A 17 -12.01 -24.11 -41.49
C PRO A 17 -13.08 -25.05 -42.04
N ASN A 18 -13.87 -25.64 -41.16
CA ASN A 18 -15.00 -26.46 -41.56
C ASN A 18 -16.20 -25.55 -41.84
N SER A 19 -16.52 -25.33 -43.11
CA SER A 19 -17.65 -24.48 -43.53
C SER A 19 -19.03 -25.02 -43.14
N SER A 20 -19.11 -26.23 -42.58
CA SER A 20 -20.35 -26.83 -42.06
C SER A 20 -20.56 -26.61 -40.56
N LEU A 21 -19.59 -26.00 -39.86
CA LEU A 21 -19.68 -25.68 -38.44
C LEU A 21 -19.67 -24.17 -38.26
N GLU A 22 -20.53 -23.67 -37.36
CA GLU A 22 -20.50 -22.26 -36.97
C GLU A 22 -19.27 -21.95 -36.12
N ASP A 23 -18.76 -20.72 -36.26
CA ASP A 23 -17.69 -20.21 -35.43
C ASP A 23 -18.11 -20.18 -33.95
N CYS A 24 -17.23 -20.67 -33.08
CA CYS A 24 -17.46 -20.66 -31.64
C CYS A 24 -16.30 -20.01 -30.89
N ILE A 25 -16.63 -19.15 -29.91
CA ILE A 25 -15.66 -18.53 -29.02
C ILE A 25 -15.25 -19.57 -27.97
N LYS A 26 -13.94 -19.85 -27.86
CA LYS A 26 -13.39 -20.75 -26.84
C LYS A 26 -12.46 -20.02 -25.89
N TRP A 27 -12.66 -20.25 -24.60
CA TRP A 27 -11.77 -19.80 -23.54
C TRP A 27 -10.56 -20.75 -23.42
N LEU A 28 -9.44 -20.39 -24.06
CA LEU A 28 -8.24 -21.22 -24.13
C LEU A 28 -7.67 -21.70 -22.78
N PRO A 29 -7.77 -20.95 -21.66
CA PRO A 29 -7.26 -21.41 -20.37
C PRO A 29 -7.99 -22.62 -19.77
N THR A 30 -9.11 -23.07 -20.33
CA THR A 30 -9.77 -24.32 -19.90
C THR A 30 -9.89 -25.29 -21.08
N LEU A 31 -9.77 -26.60 -20.78
CA LEU A 31 -9.82 -27.65 -21.80
C LEU A 31 -11.21 -27.80 -22.44
N ASP A 32 -12.26 -27.44 -21.70
CA ASP A 32 -13.65 -27.43 -22.18
C ASP A 32 -13.98 -26.18 -23.01
N GLY A 33 -13.08 -25.18 -23.05
CA GLY A 33 -13.30 -23.91 -23.72
C GLY A 33 -14.36 -23.02 -23.06
N ILE A 34 -14.84 -23.36 -21.86
CA ILE A 34 -15.90 -22.63 -21.16
C ILE A 34 -15.29 -21.49 -20.35
N TYR A 35 -15.74 -20.27 -20.65
CA TYR A 35 -15.37 -19.10 -19.86
C TYR A 35 -15.91 -19.21 -18.44
N SER A 36 -15.05 -18.89 -17.46
CA SER A 36 -15.48 -18.61 -16.10
C SER A 36 -14.59 -17.57 -15.44
N ILE A 37 -15.16 -16.82 -14.48
CA ILE A 37 -14.38 -15.88 -13.67
C ILE A 37 -13.27 -16.63 -12.93
N ALA A 38 -13.54 -17.85 -12.45
CA ALA A 38 -12.54 -18.67 -11.75
C ALA A 38 -11.34 -19.01 -12.65
N SER A 39 -11.57 -19.49 -13.87
CA SER A 39 -10.48 -19.83 -14.81
C SER A 39 -9.73 -18.60 -15.29
N THR A 40 -10.41 -17.47 -15.47
CA THR A 40 -9.80 -16.17 -15.76
C THR A 40 -8.91 -15.70 -14.64
N MET A 41 -9.38 -15.78 -13.40
CA MET A 41 -8.56 -15.43 -12.24
C MET A 41 -7.38 -16.39 -12.08
N ALA A 42 -7.54 -17.67 -12.39
CA ALA A 42 -6.44 -18.64 -12.37
C ALA A 42 -5.38 -18.33 -13.44
N SER A 43 -5.79 -17.98 -14.67
CA SER A 43 -4.85 -17.63 -15.73
C SER A 43 -4.13 -16.30 -15.50
N LEU A 44 -4.80 -15.33 -14.86
CA LEU A 44 -4.20 -14.05 -14.47
C LEU A 44 -3.32 -14.16 -13.21
N LYS A 45 -3.53 -15.16 -12.36
CA LYS A 45 -2.73 -15.40 -11.16
C LYS A 45 -1.38 -16.02 -11.52
N THR A 46 -0.41 -15.18 -11.83
CA THR A 46 1.00 -15.57 -11.69
C THR A 46 1.35 -15.75 -10.21
N SER A 47 1.73 -16.97 -9.81
CA SER A 47 2.22 -17.25 -8.46
C SER A 47 3.50 -16.45 -8.21
N HIS A 48 3.43 -15.49 -7.30
CA HIS A 48 4.57 -14.71 -6.84
C HIS A 48 4.83 -15.04 -5.36
N PRO A 49 6.09 -15.05 -4.92
CA PRO A 49 6.38 -15.21 -3.50
C PRO A 49 5.69 -14.10 -2.69
N LEU A 50 5.13 -14.48 -1.54
CA LEU A 50 4.53 -13.52 -0.62
C LEU A 50 5.60 -12.52 -0.17
N VAL A 51 5.26 -11.24 -0.25
CA VAL A 51 6.10 -10.17 0.26
C VAL A 51 6.20 -10.26 1.79
N PRO A 52 7.40 -10.04 2.39
CA PRO A 52 7.59 -10.23 3.84
C PRO A 52 6.67 -9.37 4.72
N TRP A 53 6.24 -8.21 4.22
CA TRP A 53 5.38 -7.26 4.94
C TRP A 53 3.88 -7.56 4.77
N PHE A 54 3.47 -8.62 4.06
CA PHE A 54 2.06 -8.92 3.79
C PHE A 54 1.21 -8.91 5.07
N GLU A 55 1.66 -9.62 6.11
CA GLU A 55 0.94 -9.74 7.38
C GLU A 55 0.94 -8.46 8.23
N LEU A 56 1.74 -7.45 7.88
CA LEU A 56 1.66 -6.12 8.52
C LEU A 56 0.46 -5.34 8.04
N VAL A 57 0.13 -5.49 6.76
CA VAL A 57 -0.94 -4.73 6.10
C VAL A 57 -2.26 -5.49 6.16
N TRP A 58 -2.20 -6.79 5.87
CA TRP A 58 -3.38 -7.63 5.71
C TRP A 58 -3.44 -8.66 6.84
N TYR A 59 -4.23 -8.33 7.87
CA TYR A 59 -4.52 -9.18 9.02
C TYR A 59 -5.99 -9.02 9.43
N SER A 60 -6.53 -9.94 10.24
CA SER A 60 -7.99 -10.02 10.50
C SER A 60 -8.63 -8.74 11.08
N HIS A 61 -7.91 -8.01 11.93
CA HIS A 61 -8.40 -6.78 12.57
C HIS A 61 -7.88 -5.49 11.90
N ASN A 62 -7.52 -5.57 10.62
CA ASN A 62 -7.06 -4.40 9.89
C ASN A 62 -8.25 -3.47 9.58
N ILE A 63 -8.00 -2.15 9.51
CA ILE A 63 -9.00 -1.17 9.05
C ILE A 63 -8.73 -0.92 7.57
N PRO A 64 -9.55 -1.42 6.62
CA PRO A 64 -9.16 -1.49 5.20
C PRO A 64 -8.67 -0.18 4.59
N ARG A 65 -9.35 0.94 4.90
CA ARG A 65 -8.96 2.28 4.45
C ARG A 65 -7.56 2.67 4.92
N MET A 66 -7.22 2.37 6.17
CA MET A 66 -5.93 2.72 6.76
C MET A 66 -4.83 1.76 6.30
N SER A 67 -5.15 0.46 6.20
CA SER A 67 -4.29 -0.58 5.64
C SER A 67 -3.86 -0.26 4.21
N PHE A 68 -4.79 0.25 3.39
CA PHE A 68 -4.47 0.69 2.03
C PHE A 68 -3.44 1.83 2.00
N ILE A 69 -3.54 2.81 2.90
CA ILE A 69 -2.55 3.89 3.01
C ILE A 69 -1.20 3.35 3.50
N LEU A 70 -1.20 2.44 4.48
CA LEU A 70 0.03 1.77 4.93
C LEU A 70 0.69 0.97 3.79
N TRP A 71 -0.09 0.25 2.98
CA TRP A 71 0.40 -0.47 1.81
C TRP A 71 1.09 0.47 0.81
N LEU A 72 0.45 1.59 0.48
CA LEU A 72 1.06 2.61 -0.37
C LEU A 72 2.33 3.19 0.28
N ALA A 73 2.33 3.37 1.60
CA ALA A 73 3.49 3.87 2.32
C ALA A 73 4.69 2.90 2.23
N ILE A 74 4.45 1.61 2.51
CA ILE A 74 5.47 0.55 2.42
C ILE A 74 6.05 0.48 1.01
N ARG A 75 5.22 0.62 -0.03
CA ARG A 75 5.68 0.63 -1.43
C ARG A 75 6.33 1.94 -1.86
N GLY A 76 6.41 2.94 -0.98
CA GLY A 76 6.87 4.28 -1.31
C GLY A 76 6.05 4.88 -2.45
N ARG A 77 4.73 4.65 -2.48
CA ARG A 77 3.80 5.11 -3.54
C ARG A 77 2.92 6.29 -3.12
N LEU A 78 3.12 6.81 -1.91
CA LEU A 78 2.51 8.07 -1.47
C LEU A 78 3.16 9.27 -2.20
N SER A 79 2.36 10.32 -2.45
CA SER A 79 2.74 11.55 -3.15
C SER A 79 3.41 12.58 -2.23
N THR A 80 4.59 12.25 -1.72
CA THR A 80 5.43 13.18 -0.94
C THR A 80 5.98 14.32 -1.82
N LEU A 81 6.31 15.47 -1.23
CA LEU A 81 6.68 16.67 -2.02
C LEU A 81 7.96 16.49 -2.84
N ASP A 82 8.93 15.69 -2.38
CA ASP A 82 10.08 15.27 -3.19
C ASP A 82 9.67 14.67 -4.55
N ARG A 83 8.58 13.88 -4.58
CA ARG A 83 8.05 13.26 -5.80
C ARG A 83 7.20 14.23 -6.62
N VAL A 84 6.44 15.10 -5.95
CA VAL A 84 5.66 16.14 -6.63
C VAL A 84 6.57 17.15 -7.31
N HIS A 85 7.68 17.52 -6.66
CA HIS A 85 8.66 18.47 -7.19
C HIS A 85 9.24 18.01 -8.53
N LEU A 86 9.44 16.70 -8.74
CA LEU A 86 9.89 16.14 -10.03
C LEU A 86 8.95 16.47 -11.19
N TYR A 87 7.65 16.60 -10.95
CA TYR A 87 6.65 16.90 -11.97
C TYR A 87 6.21 18.37 -11.97
N ASN A 88 6.37 19.07 -10.86
CA ASN A 88 6.07 20.49 -10.73
C ASN A 88 7.19 21.22 -9.95
N PRO A 89 8.16 21.82 -10.65
CA PRO A 89 9.29 22.52 -10.06
C PRO A 89 8.94 23.71 -9.15
N HIS A 90 7.73 24.26 -9.26
CA HIS A 90 7.29 25.42 -8.49
C HIS A 90 6.77 25.06 -7.09
N VAL A 91 6.58 23.77 -6.80
CA VAL A 91 6.12 23.31 -5.48
C VAL A 91 7.28 23.33 -4.50
N GLY A 92 7.11 24.02 -3.37
CA GLY A 92 8.08 24.03 -2.30
C GLY A 92 8.37 22.62 -1.77
N THR A 93 9.61 22.35 -1.38
CA THR A 93 10.04 21.02 -0.92
C THR A 93 9.86 20.84 0.58
N LEU A 94 9.66 21.90 1.36
CA LEU A 94 9.56 21.84 2.81
C LEU A 94 8.34 21.03 3.28
N CYS A 95 8.55 20.21 4.32
CA CYS A 95 7.49 19.41 4.92
C CYS A 95 6.35 20.27 5.45
N VAL A 96 5.13 20.03 4.96
CA VAL A 96 3.93 20.81 5.32
C VAL A 96 3.53 20.66 6.79
N LEU A 97 4.05 19.63 7.48
CA LEU A 97 3.75 19.40 8.89
C LEU A 97 4.56 20.29 9.85
N CYS A 98 5.82 20.61 9.51
CA CYS A 98 6.74 21.35 10.39
C CYS A 98 7.45 22.55 9.73
N SER A 99 7.40 22.66 8.41
CA SER A 99 8.08 23.68 7.61
C SER A 99 9.60 23.80 7.84
N SER A 100 10.25 22.76 8.39
CA SER A 100 11.65 22.85 8.85
C SER A 100 12.67 22.15 7.95
N SER A 101 12.28 21.16 7.16
CA SER A 101 13.19 20.41 6.28
C SER A 101 12.44 19.86 5.07
N PRO A 102 13.15 19.48 3.99
CA PRO A 102 12.52 18.88 2.81
C PRO A 102 11.71 17.62 3.14
N GLU A 103 10.51 17.52 2.59
CA GLU A 103 9.62 16.37 2.76
C GLU A 103 10.10 15.20 1.91
N THR A 104 10.61 14.18 2.57
CA THR A 104 10.79 12.84 2.00
C THR A 104 9.86 11.86 2.70
N HIS A 105 9.72 10.65 2.16
CA HIS A 105 8.96 9.59 2.81
C HIS A 105 9.44 9.28 4.24
N ALA A 106 10.76 9.12 4.41
CA ALA A 106 11.37 8.86 5.72
C ALA A 106 11.19 10.06 6.66
N TYR A 107 11.35 11.28 6.15
CA TYR A 107 11.15 12.47 6.96
C TYR A 107 9.71 12.62 7.43
N LEU A 108 8.74 12.47 6.52
CA LEU A 108 7.33 12.65 6.84
C LEU A 108 6.86 11.72 7.97
N PHE A 109 7.20 10.44 7.89
CA PHE A 109 6.72 9.48 8.90
C PHE A 109 7.58 9.43 10.13
N PHE A 110 8.88 9.67 10.00
CA PHE A 110 9.80 9.46 11.10
C PHE A 110 10.48 10.76 11.51
N GLU A 111 11.27 11.40 10.66
CA GLU A 111 12.20 12.43 11.15
C GLU A 111 11.55 13.78 11.51
N CYS A 112 10.37 14.05 10.94
CA CYS A 112 9.58 15.26 11.17
C CYS A 112 9.23 15.42 12.65
N VAL A 113 9.47 16.61 13.21
CA VAL A 113 9.20 16.93 14.62
C VAL A 113 7.73 16.69 14.97
N TYR A 114 6.81 17.01 14.07
CA TYR A 114 5.37 16.76 14.26
C TYR A 114 5.08 15.26 14.43
N SER A 115 5.63 14.43 13.54
CA SER A 115 5.46 12.98 13.56
C SER A 115 6.16 12.32 14.74
N LYS A 116 7.34 12.82 15.15
CA LYS A 116 8.03 12.36 16.36
C LYS A 116 7.18 12.52 17.61
N VAL A 117 6.45 13.64 17.74
CA VAL A 117 5.53 13.83 18.87
C VAL A 117 4.46 12.75 18.86
N ILE A 118 3.83 12.48 17.71
CA ILE A 118 2.83 11.41 17.57
C ILE A 118 3.41 10.06 18.03
N TRP A 119 4.57 9.66 17.50
CA TRP A 119 5.21 8.40 17.89
C TRP A 119 5.58 8.34 19.37
N SER A 120 6.02 9.46 19.95
CA SER A 120 6.40 9.52 21.36
C SER A 120 5.23 9.26 22.31
N HIS A 121 4.00 9.62 21.91
CA HIS A 121 2.79 9.32 22.66
C HIS A 121 2.20 7.96 22.33
N SER A 122 2.41 7.45 21.12
CA SER A 122 1.95 6.10 20.75
C SER A 122 2.86 5.00 21.31
N LYS A 123 4.12 5.29 21.67
CA LYS A 123 5.13 4.29 22.09
C LYS A 123 4.65 3.33 23.20
N ASP A 124 3.80 3.79 24.10
CA ASP A 124 3.33 2.99 25.24
C ASP A 124 2.32 1.93 24.79
N ILE A 125 1.58 2.19 23.70
CA ILE A 125 0.65 1.26 23.06
C ILE A 125 1.39 0.28 22.13
N CYS A 126 2.39 0.78 21.41
CA CYS A 126 3.03 0.05 20.31
C CYS A 126 4.31 -0.69 20.76
N GLY A 127 4.75 -0.49 22.00
CA GLY A 127 6.16 -0.68 22.38
C GLY A 127 7.07 0.29 21.62
N ARG A 128 8.34 0.47 22.02
CA ARG A 128 9.28 1.31 21.24
C ARG A 128 9.49 0.69 19.85
N PRO A 129 8.90 1.23 18.77
CA PRO A 129 9.08 0.65 17.44
C PRO A 129 10.34 1.23 16.79
N TRP A 130 10.71 2.44 17.20
CA TRP A 130 11.74 3.21 16.56
C TRP A 130 13.12 2.87 17.14
N ASN A 131 13.95 2.26 16.31
CA ASN A 131 15.33 1.86 16.60
C ASN A 131 16.38 2.71 15.87
N GLY A 132 16.00 3.85 15.28
CA GLY A 132 16.91 4.73 14.54
C GLY A 132 17.01 4.36 13.06
N HIS A 133 16.27 3.37 12.60
CA HIS A 133 16.32 2.90 11.22
C HIS A 133 15.60 3.84 10.24
N SER A 134 16.12 3.90 9.02
CA SER A 134 15.41 4.42 7.84
C SER A 134 14.09 3.65 7.62
N TRP A 135 13.07 4.28 7.02
CA TRP A 135 11.76 3.67 6.74
C TRP A 135 11.84 2.24 6.15
N PRO A 136 12.62 1.93 5.10
CA PRO A 136 12.67 0.56 4.55
C PRO A 136 13.20 -0.48 5.53
N ARG A 137 14.25 -0.12 6.31
CA ARG A 137 14.83 -0.98 7.34
C ARG A 137 13.87 -1.20 8.50
N PHE A 138 13.15 -0.14 8.91
CA PHE A 138 12.11 -0.26 9.92
C PHE A 138 11.01 -1.23 9.48
N ILE A 139 10.47 -1.09 8.26
CA ILE A 139 9.44 -1.99 7.72
C ILE A 139 9.95 -3.43 7.63
N ALA A 140 11.18 -3.65 7.16
CA ALA A 140 11.77 -4.98 7.11
C ALA A 140 11.89 -5.61 8.51
N TRP A 141 12.31 -4.83 9.51
CA TRP A 141 12.42 -5.28 10.90
C TRP A 141 11.06 -5.63 11.50
N VAL A 142 10.05 -4.75 11.40
CA VAL A 142 8.72 -5.07 11.94
C VAL A 142 8.05 -6.23 11.20
N ALA A 143 8.30 -6.41 9.90
CA ALA A 143 7.80 -7.55 9.13
C ALA A 143 8.36 -8.89 9.62
N GLN A 144 9.56 -8.88 10.19
CA GLN A 144 10.18 -10.06 10.80
C GLN A 144 9.71 -10.26 12.23
N CYS A 145 9.65 -9.19 13.04
CA CYS A 145 9.37 -9.27 14.47
C CYS A 145 7.88 -9.38 14.81
N TRP A 146 6.98 -8.81 14.01
CA TRP A 146 5.55 -8.71 14.30
C TRP A 146 4.77 -9.74 13.49
N ARG A 147 5.13 -11.02 13.62
CA ARG A 147 4.48 -12.13 12.91
C ARG A 147 3.40 -12.81 13.74
N GLY A 148 2.39 -13.34 13.06
CA GLY A 148 1.30 -14.06 13.72
C GLY A 148 0.19 -13.14 14.27
N LYS A 149 -0.59 -13.72 15.19
CA LYS A 149 -1.94 -13.25 15.56
C LYS A 149 -2.11 -12.95 17.06
N TYR A 150 -1.03 -12.97 17.85
CA TYR A 150 -1.11 -12.63 19.27
C TYR A 150 -1.68 -11.21 19.46
N PRO A 151 -2.55 -10.97 20.47
CA PRO A 151 -3.18 -9.65 20.66
C PRO A 151 -2.17 -8.51 20.73
N SER A 152 -1.06 -8.70 21.44
CA SER A 152 0.02 -7.71 21.53
C SER A 152 0.66 -7.37 20.18
N ILE A 153 0.73 -8.33 19.25
CA ILE A 153 1.23 -8.12 17.87
C ILE A 153 0.19 -7.43 17.01
N VAL A 154 -1.09 -7.79 17.16
CA VAL A 154 -2.20 -7.14 16.45
C VAL A 154 -2.28 -5.66 16.82
N VAL A 155 -2.15 -5.32 18.11
CA VAL A 155 -2.13 -3.91 18.59
C VAL A 155 -0.96 -3.14 18.00
N LYS A 156 0.23 -3.76 17.88
CA LYS A 156 1.41 -3.14 17.24
C LYS A 156 1.18 -2.83 15.76
N LYS A 157 0.66 -3.80 15.00
CA LYS A 157 0.30 -3.63 13.57
C LYS A 157 -0.76 -2.53 13.40
N LEU A 158 -1.78 -2.54 14.26
CA LEU A 158 -2.84 -1.54 14.25
C LEU A 158 -2.28 -0.14 14.56
N CYS A 159 -1.46 0.01 15.60
CA CYS A 159 -0.81 1.28 15.91
C CYS A 159 -0.04 1.83 14.71
N LEU A 160 0.83 1.02 14.08
CA LEU A 160 1.60 1.45 12.91
C LEU A 160 0.67 1.93 11.79
N THR A 161 -0.36 1.14 11.49
CA THR A 161 -1.35 1.43 10.43
C THR A 161 -2.09 2.74 10.69
N VAL A 162 -2.61 2.92 11.91
CA VAL A 162 -3.39 4.09 12.30
C VAL A 162 -2.50 5.33 12.34
N ALA A 163 -1.31 5.27 12.94
CA ALA A 163 -0.40 6.42 13.02
C ALA A 163 0.03 6.91 11.62
N VAL A 164 0.45 5.99 10.74
CA VAL A 164 0.81 6.31 9.34
C VAL A 164 -0.37 6.96 8.62
N TYR A 165 -1.57 6.39 8.76
CA TYR A 165 -2.76 6.94 8.15
C TYR A 165 -3.07 8.37 8.62
N TYR A 166 -3.05 8.62 9.94
CA TYR A 166 -3.39 9.92 10.49
C TYR A 166 -2.34 10.99 10.19
N ILE A 167 -1.05 10.65 10.19
CA ILE A 167 0.04 11.53 9.74
C ILE A 167 -0.18 11.91 8.27
N TRP A 168 -0.43 10.92 7.41
CA TRP A 168 -0.67 11.14 5.99
C TRP A 168 -1.91 12.01 5.74
N ARG A 169 -3.00 11.72 6.46
CA ARG A 169 -4.27 12.45 6.38
C ARG A 169 -4.12 13.89 6.81
N GLU A 170 -3.41 14.16 7.91
CA GLU A 170 -3.12 15.52 8.36
C GLU A 170 -2.30 16.26 7.30
N ARG A 171 -1.22 15.67 6.79
CA ARG A 171 -0.42 16.26 5.71
C ARG A 171 -1.28 16.62 4.50
N HIS A 172 -2.17 15.70 4.07
CA HIS A 172 -3.12 15.98 2.98
C HIS A 172 -4.08 17.12 3.31
N SER A 173 -4.61 17.15 4.53
CA SER A 173 -5.51 18.21 5.00
C SER A 173 -4.87 19.60 4.96
N ARG A 174 -3.57 19.71 5.23
CA ARG A 174 -2.85 21.00 5.19
C ARG A 174 -2.54 21.49 3.77
N ILE A 175 -2.46 20.58 2.81
CA ILE A 175 -2.23 20.95 1.40
C ILE A 175 -3.52 21.40 0.72
N PHE A 176 -4.62 20.68 0.96
CA PHE A 176 -5.87 20.90 0.25
C PHE A 176 -6.95 21.60 1.09
N GLY A 177 -6.72 21.78 2.38
CA GLY A 177 -7.64 22.42 3.31
C GLY A 177 -6.98 23.55 4.09
N SER A 178 -7.78 24.21 4.93
CA SER A 178 -7.37 25.38 5.72
C SER A 178 -7.17 25.10 7.21
N SER A 179 -7.43 23.86 7.67
CA SER A 179 -7.35 23.49 9.08
C SER A 179 -6.10 22.69 9.38
N HIS A 180 -5.32 23.16 10.36
CA HIS A 180 -4.10 22.51 10.83
C HIS A 180 -4.32 22.00 12.25
N LYS A 181 -4.28 20.68 12.44
CA LYS A 181 -4.45 20.09 13.78
C LYS A 181 -3.09 19.97 14.46
N PRO A 182 -2.97 20.36 15.74
CA PRO A 182 -1.75 20.11 16.50
C PRO A 182 -1.57 18.60 16.69
N SER A 183 -0.31 18.16 16.84
CA SER A 183 0.05 16.74 16.92
C SER A 183 -0.70 16.03 18.05
N ILE A 184 -0.93 16.70 19.17
CA ILE A 184 -1.68 16.14 20.31
C ILE A 184 -3.14 15.78 19.98
N VAL A 185 -3.82 16.57 19.14
CA VAL A 185 -5.19 16.29 18.71
C VAL A 185 -5.21 15.07 17.79
N VAL A 186 -4.23 14.99 16.88
CA VAL A 186 -4.08 13.83 16.00
C VAL A 186 -3.73 12.57 16.79
N THR A 187 -2.83 12.68 17.78
CA THR A 187 -2.50 11.60 18.72
C THR A 187 -3.75 11.08 19.44
N ARG A 188 -4.61 11.97 19.95
CA ARG A 188 -5.86 11.54 20.61
C ARG A 188 -6.74 10.74 19.65
N SER A 189 -6.92 11.23 18.41
CA SER A 189 -7.69 10.50 17.40
C SER A 189 -7.10 9.11 17.07
N ILE A 190 -5.76 8.99 17.08
CA ILE A 190 -5.06 7.70 16.89
C ILE A 190 -5.40 6.75 18.05
N ILE A 191 -5.27 7.22 19.29
CA ILE A 191 -5.53 6.44 20.50
C ILE A 191 -7.00 5.98 20.53
N ASP A 192 -7.94 6.90 20.29
CA ASP A 192 -9.37 6.60 20.26
C ASP A 192 -9.69 5.54 19.19
N THR A 193 -9.12 5.69 17.99
CA THR A 193 -9.30 4.71 16.90
C THR A 193 -8.77 3.33 17.29
N ILE A 194 -7.61 3.26 17.95
CA ILE A 194 -7.01 2.00 18.40
C ILE A 194 -7.93 1.35 19.44
N HIS A 195 -8.36 2.08 20.47
CA HIS A 195 -9.25 1.55 21.50
C HIS A 195 -10.56 1.06 20.94
N SER A 196 -11.23 1.83 20.08
CA SER A 196 -12.48 1.40 19.44
C SER A 196 -12.30 0.12 18.62
N SER A 197 -11.15 -0.05 17.96
CA SER A 197 -10.88 -1.25 17.16
C SER A 197 -10.57 -2.48 18.00
N ILE A 198 -10.02 -2.30 19.20
CA ILE A 198 -9.78 -3.39 20.16
C ILE A 198 -11.09 -3.80 20.84
N SER A 199 -11.97 -2.84 21.19
CA SER A 199 -13.23 -3.13 21.89
C SER A 199 -14.28 -3.84 21.03
N ILE A 200 -14.12 -3.86 19.70
CA ILE A 200 -15.06 -4.48 18.74
C ILE A 200 -14.60 -5.91 18.35
N GLY A 201 -13.35 -6.28 18.64
CA GLY A 201 -12.76 -7.58 18.27
C GLY A 201 -12.70 -8.56 19.43
#